data_AF-A0A9P7BY78-F1
#
_entry.id   AF-A0A9P7BY78-F1
#
_cell.length_a   1.000
_cell.length_b   1.000
_cell.length_c   1.000
_cell.angle_alpha   90.00
_cell.angle_beta   90.00
_cell.angle_gamma   90.00
#
_symmetry.space_group_name_H-M   'P 1'
#
loop_
_entity.id
_entity.type
_entity.pdbx_description
1 polymer ?
#
loop_
_entity_poly.entity_id
_entity_poly.type
_entity_poly.pdbx_seq_one_letter_code
_entity_poly.pdbx_strand_id
1 'polypeptide(L)' 'MAYDESDGDYSDIPSIHSKEEEEEDYKKGGYHPVQLGDRFDNNRYIICRKLGWGHFSTVWLALDTL' A
#
# COMPACT_ATOMS: atom_id res chain seq x y z
N MET A 1 -44.39 -11.65 18.81
CA MET A 1 -43.49 -11.30 17.68
C MET A 1 -42.17 -11.95 18.01
N ALA A 2 -41.81 -13.02 17.29
CA ALA A 2 -40.50 -13.64 17.43
C ALA A 2 -39.47 -12.68 16.81
N TYR A 3 -38.47 -12.30 17.59
CA TYR A 3 -37.31 -11.56 17.13
C TYR A 3 -36.47 -12.55 16.31
N ASP A 4 -36.38 -12.29 15.01
CA ASP A 4 -35.53 -13.03 14.09
C ASP A 4 -34.07 -12.66 14.42
N GLU A 5 -33.33 -13.59 15.02
CA GLU A 5 -31.88 -13.47 15.23
C GLU A 5 -31.20 -13.65 13.87
N SER A 6 -31.15 -12.57 13.09
CA SER A 6 -30.34 -12.52 11.88
C SER A 6 -28.88 -12.58 12.30
N ASP A 7 -28.27 -13.75 12.13
CA ASP A 7 -26.82 -13.97 12.15
C ASP A 7 -26.18 -13.02 11.13
N GLY A 8 -25.80 -11.84 11.62
CA GLY A 8 -25.09 -10.85 10.83
C GLY A 8 -23.78 -11.45 10.38
N ASP A 9 -23.70 -11.81 9.10
CA ASP A 9 -22.50 -12.26 8.44
C ASP A 9 -21.48 -11.10 8.42
N TYR A 10 -20.70 -10.98 9.49
CA TYR A 10 -19.60 -10.03 9.60
C TYR A 10 -18.39 -10.41 8.71
N SER A 11 -18.54 -11.36 7.78
CA SER A 11 -17.48 -11.70 6.82
C SER A 11 -17.12 -10.55 5.88
N ASP A 12 -18.02 -9.57 5.74
CA ASP A 12 -17.79 -8.35 4.97
C ASP A 12 -17.00 -7.27 5.73
N ILE A 13 -16.59 -7.49 6.99
CA ILE A 13 -15.61 -6.59 7.61
C ILE A 13 -14.29 -6.77 6.86
N PRO A 14 -13.81 -5.78 6.09
CA PRO A 14 -12.52 -5.88 5.44
C PRO A 14 -11.49 -6.09 6.55
N SER A 15 -10.85 -7.27 6.55
CA SER A 15 -9.77 -7.55 7.48
C SER A 15 -8.81 -6.35 7.45
N ILE A 16 -8.60 -5.73 8.61
CA ILE A 16 -7.65 -4.63 8.81
C ILE A 16 -6.20 -5.12 8.60
N HIS A 17 -5.98 -6.37 8.19
CA HIS A 17 -4.84 -6.66 7.33
C HIS A 17 -5.02 -5.86 6.03
N SER A 18 -4.53 -4.62 6.06
CA SER A 18 -4.22 -3.84 4.88
C SER A 18 -3.64 -4.82 3.88
N LYS A 19 -4.42 -5.18 2.85
CA LYS A 19 -3.93 -6.04 1.78
C LYS A 19 -2.60 -5.42 1.34
N GLU A 20 -1.61 -6.21 0.99
CA GLU A 20 -0.49 -5.61 0.27
C GLU A 20 -0.98 -5.26 -1.15
N GLU A 21 -0.23 -4.42 -1.83
CA GLU A 21 -0.49 -4.13 -3.24
C GLU A 21 -0.29 -5.40 -4.08
N GLU A 22 -1.10 -5.55 -5.13
CA GLU A 22 -1.11 -6.75 -5.96
C GLU A 22 0.10 -6.74 -6.92
N GLU A 23 0.79 -7.87 -7.05
CA GLU A 23 1.97 -7.98 -7.94
C GLU A 23 1.63 -7.63 -9.40
N GLU A 24 0.40 -7.88 -9.83
CA GLU A 24 -0.11 -7.58 -11.16
C GLU A 24 -0.21 -6.07 -11.47
N ASP A 25 -0.20 -5.22 -10.45
CA ASP A 25 -0.22 -3.77 -10.62
C ASP A 25 1.17 -3.17 -10.93
N TYR A 26 2.24 -3.96 -10.79
CA TYR A 26 3.60 -3.61 -11.22
C TYR A 26 3.79 -3.86 -12.73
N LYS A 27 3.06 -3.09 -13.53
CA LYS A 27 3.05 -3.18 -15.00
C LYS A 27 3.24 -1.81 -15.64
N LYS A 28 3.45 -1.77 -16.95
CA LYS A 28 3.44 -0.51 -17.71
C LYS A 28 2.13 0.24 -17.47
N GLY A 29 2.22 1.46 -16.94
CA GLY A 29 1.06 2.29 -16.57
C GLY A 29 0.50 2.06 -15.16
N GLY A 30 1.08 1.13 -14.39
CA GLY A 30 0.75 0.89 -12.99
C GLY A 30 1.83 1.42 -12.04
N TYR A 31 2.03 0.72 -10.91
CA TYR A 31 3.03 1.11 -9.92
C TYR A 31 4.46 1.01 -10.46
N HIS A 32 5.32 1.90 -9.96
CA HIS A 32 6.75 1.84 -10.21
C HIS A 32 7.40 0.92 -9.16
N PRO A 33 8.23 -0.06 -9.56
CA PRO A 33 9.00 -0.85 -8.61
C PRO A 33 10.02 0.03 -7.89
N VAL A 34 10.08 -0.07 -6.56
CA VAL A 34 11.00 0.71 -5.71
C VAL A 34 11.72 -0.22 -4.74
N GLN A 35 13.02 -0.04 -4.60
CA GLN A 35 13.90 -0.79 -3.69
C GLN A 35 14.56 0.12 -2.66
N LEU A 36 15.00 -0.47 -1.54
CA LEU A 36 15.77 0.25 -0.53
C LEU A 36 17.11 0.72 -1.11
N GLY A 37 17.46 1.98 -0.87
CA GLY A 37 18.66 2.61 -1.42
C GLY A 37 18.49 3.23 -2.81
N ASP A 38 17.32 3.07 -3.46
CA ASP A 38 17.02 3.77 -4.70
C ASP A 38 17.15 5.29 -4.53
N ARG A 39 17.55 5.94 -5.62
CA ARG A 39 17.88 7.36 -5.66
C ARG A 39 16.97 8.09 -6.65
N PHE A 40 16.17 9.02 -6.13
CA PHE A 40 15.26 9.85 -6.91
C PHE A 40 15.71 11.31 -6.90
N ASP A 41 15.24 12.08 -7.89
CA ASP A 41 15.54 13.52 -8.06
C ASP A 41 17.04 13.83 -8.02
N ASN A 42 17.79 13.34 -9.01
CA ASN A 42 19.24 13.56 -9.13
C ASN A 42 20.04 13.17 -7.87
N ASN A 43 19.72 12.01 -7.28
CA ASN A 43 20.33 11.46 -6.06
C ASN A 43 20.00 12.19 -4.76
N ARG A 44 19.03 13.10 -4.74
CA ARG A 44 18.58 13.82 -3.54
C ARG A 44 17.85 12.93 -2.53
N TYR A 45 16.91 12.11 -3.01
CA TYR A 45 16.07 11.31 -2.13
C TYR A 45 16.52 9.85 -2.16
N ILE A 46 17.00 9.36 -1.02
CA ILE A 46 17.43 7.96 -0.85
C ILE A 46 16.35 7.19 -0.11
N ILE A 47 15.79 6.15 -0.73
CA ILE A 47 14.71 5.35 -0.15
C ILE A 47 15.19 4.55 1.06
N CYS A 48 14.52 4.70 2.20
CA CYS A 48 14.89 4.06 3.47
C CYS A 48 13.95 2.92 3.88
N ARG A 49 12.63 3.09 3.72
CA ARG A 49 11.61 2.06 4.01
C ARG A 49 10.25 2.41 3.43
N LYS A 50 9.43 1.40 3.18
CA LYS A 50 8.02 1.59 2.82
C LYS A 50 7.22 2.08 4.03
N LEU A 51 6.33 3.04 3.81
CA LEU A 51 5.40 3.59 4.81
C LEU A 51 3.99 3.03 4.63
N GLY A 52 3.61 2.76 3.39
CA GLY A 52 2.30 2.22 3.06
C GLY A 52 2.04 2.34 1.57
N TRP A 53 0.79 2.11 1.22
CA TRP A 53 0.31 2.19 -0.15
C TRP A 53 -1.19 2.50 -0.13
N GLY A 54 -1.69 2.94 -1.26
CA GLY A 54 -3.11 3.05 -1.58
C GLY A 54 -3.30 2.83 -3.06
N HIS A 55 -4.55 2.78 -3.52
CA HIS A 55 -4.93 2.36 -4.87
C HIS A 55 -4.20 3.06 -6.05
N PHE A 56 -3.62 4.24 -5.82
CA PHE A 56 -2.93 5.02 -6.86
C PHE A 56 -1.47 5.31 -6.55
N SER A 57 -0.98 4.98 -5.35
CA SER A 57 0.37 5.35 -4.94
C SER A 57 0.95 4.41 -3.90
N THR A 58 2.28 4.29 -3.96
CA THR A 58 3.08 3.74 -2.87
C THR A 58 3.76 4.89 -2.15
N VAL A 59 3.90 4.77 -0.82
CA VAL A 59 4.45 5.83 0.02
C VAL A 59 5.69 5.30 0.72
N TRP A 60 6.80 6.03 0.58
CA TRP A 60 8.10 5.63 1.06
C TRP A 60 8.73 6.75 1.90
N LEU A 61 9.43 6.35 2.97
CA LEU A 61 10.32 7.23 3.70
C LEU A 61 11.62 7.37 2.90
N ALA A 62 12.02 8.60 2.64
CA ALA A 62 13.30 8.91 2.01
C ALA A 62 14.13 9.85 2.89
N LEU A 63 15.46 9.70 2.82
CA LEU A 63 16.41 10.68 3.34
C LEU A 63 16.65 11.74 2.26
N ASP A 64 16.42 13.00 2.59
CA ASP A 64 16.82 14.16 1.78
C ASP A 64 18.31 14.46 2.02
N THR A 65 19.10 14.53 0.96
CA THR A 65 20.55 14.80 1.02
C THR A 65 20.95 16.21 0.56
N LEU A 66 19.99 17.10 0.30
CA LEU A 66 20.26 18.52 0.02
C LEU A 66 20.44 19.36 1.29
#